data_AF-A0A7X3DIJ8-F1
#
_entry.id   AF-A0A7X3DIJ8-F1
#
_cell.length_a   1.000
_cell.length_b   1.000
_cell.length_c   1.000
_cell.angle_alpha   90.00
_cell.angle_beta   90.00
_cell.angle_gamma   90.00
#
_symmetry.space_group_name_H-M   'P 1'
#
loop_
_entity.id
_entity.type
_entity.pdbx_description
1 polymer ?
#
loop_
_entity_poly.entity_id
_entity_poly.type
_entity_poly.pdbx_seq_one_letter_code
_entity_poly.pdbx_strand_id
1 'polypeptide(L)'
;MGKPTGFLEYTRREDGRRPAAERVRDWEEFHLPLPEEIRRQQGARCMNCGVPFCQAGMIYEGKAFGCPLHNLIPEWNDMILSGNWGHALSRLLKANSFPEFTGRVCPAPCENACICGIYGDPITVRDNELSIIEAAFGAGKLRPRRPPQWSGKKVCVVGSGPAGLAAADQLNRRGHMVTVIERAEHPGGLLMYGIPNMKLPKSVVRRRIDLMTEEGVTFVCGVDASEGAVAKRLLAEYDAVILCCGAGAPRPLGLDTTGISGVCYGTEYLKAAVERAQFGKAEAAVPSASGLDVVIIGTGDTASDCVATALRQGCRSVTQLVRRPRTDYLDAAGSLPLDYAHEEALAVTGQDPRRFGVQVQSLVAGESGSLTGVVTTEGDTLPCQLLIGATGFAGCERGVCEAFGVEADRTVRTAPGSYAANADKVFAAGDMRRGQSLVVWAIAEGRSAAAEVDRYLTGYTNLVRSIG
;
A
#
# COMPACT_ATOMS: atom_id res chain seq x y z
N MET A 1 27.92 13.00 9.87
CA MET A 1 26.55 12.47 9.94
C MET A 1 26.57 11.25 10.85
N GLY A 2 25.63 11.15 11.78
CA GLY A 2 25.50 10.07 12.75
C GLY A 2 26.40 10.23 13.99
N LYS A 3 26.12 9.40 15.00
CA LYS A 3 27.01 9.17 16.15
C LYS A 3 27.83 7.92 15.83
N PRO A 4 29.17 8.00 15.65
CA PRO A 4 29.97 6.88 15.16
C PRO A 4 29.79 5.56 15.93
N THR A 5 29.57 5.64 17.24
CA THR A 5 29.37 4.50 18.15
C THR A 5 27.90 4.29 18.56
N GLY A 6 26.95 5.04 17.99
CA GLY A 6 25.57 5.05 18.44
C GLY A 6 24.86 3.69 18.33
N PHE A 7 25.23 2.86 17.36
CA PHE A 7 24.70 1.50 17.21
C PHE A 7 25.22 0.51 18.26
N LEU A 8 26.35 0.80 18.91
CA LEU A 8 26.90 0.03 20.03
C LEU A 8 26.29 0.48 21.36
N GLU A 9 25.95 1.77 21.47
CA GLU A 9 25.48 2.38 22.72
C GLU A 9 23.96 2.29 22.92
N TYR A 10 23.18 2.27 21.84
CA TYR A 10 21.73 2.28 21.90
C TYR A 10 21.12 1.01 21.30
N THR A 11 20.23 0.38 22.08
CA THR A 11 19.44 -0.77 21.62
C THR A 11 18.32 -0.33 20.67
N ARG A 12 17.96 -1.19 19.72
CA ARG A 12 16.78 -0.97 18.86
C ARG A 12 15.53 -0.85 19.74
N ARG A 13 14.75 0.20 19.48
CA ARG A 13 13.39 0.32 20.01
C ARG A 13 12.49 0.76 18.87
N GLU A 14 11.49 -0.07 18.61
CA GLU A 14 10.41 0.22 17.65
C GLU A 14 9.31 1.03 18.33
N ASP A 15 8.45 1.64 17.53
CA ASP A 15 7.18 2.16 18.05
C ASP A 15 6.39 1.04 18.76
N GLY A 16 5.80 1.40 19.89
CA GLY A 16 4.98 0.46 20.66
C GLY A 16 3.71 0.11 19.90
N ARG A 17 3.00 -0.91 20.38
CA ARG A 17 1.65 -1.23 19.89
C ARG A 17 0.68 -1.28 21.06
N ARG A 18 -0.55 -0.82 20.84
CA ARG A 18 -1.67 -1.07 21.76
C ARG A 18 -1.83 -2.58 22.01
N PRO A 19 -2.19 -3.02 23.23
CA PRO A 19 -2.40 -4.43 23.54
C PRO A 19 -3.39 -5.09 22.57
N ALA A 20 -3.06 -6.30 22.10
CA ALA A 20 -3.85 -7.01 21.09
C ALA A 20 -5.32 -7.20 21.50
N ALA A 21 -5.57 -7.56 22.76
CA ALA A 21 -6.91 -7.77 23.32
C ALA A 21 -7.76 -6.49 23.41
N GLU A 22 -7.12 -5.32 23.42
CA GLU A 22 -7.79 -4.02 23.44
C GLU A 22 -8.02 -3.52 22.03
N ARG A 23 -6.97 -3.46 21.19
CA ARG A 23 -7.03 -2.87 19.84
C ARG A 23 -7.93 -3.63 18.85
N VAL A 24 -8.26 -4.89 19.15
CA VAL A 24 -9.20 -5.69 18.34
C VAL A 24 -10.66 -5.23 18.50
N ARG A 25 -10.96 -4.40 19.50
CA ARG A 25 -12.32 -3.94 19.82
C ARG A 25 -12.70 -2.63 19.12
N ASP A 26 -11.76 -2.01 18.42
CA ASP A 26 -11.95 -0.75 17.72
C ASP A 26 -11.15 -0.69 16.41
N TRP A 27 -11.28 0.43 15.71
CA TRP A 27 -10.63 0.67 14.42
C TRP A 27 -9.54 1.73 14.50
N GLU A 28 -9.09 2.10 15.70
CA GLU A 28 -8.08 3.16 15.88
C GLU A 28 -6.69 2.67 15.50
N GLU A 29 -5.79 3.61 15.18
CA GLU A 29 -4.39 3.29 14.92
C GLU A 29 -3.75 2.64 16.16
N PHE A 30 -3.06 1.52 15.97
CA PHE A 30 -2.48 0.78 17.09
C PHE A 30 -1.02 1.10 17.37
N HIS A 31 -0.34 1.88 16.51
CA HIS A 31 1.05 2.27 16.72
C HIS A 31 1.15 3.39 17.77
N LEU A 32 2.07 3.24 18.71
CA LEU A 32 2.34 4.18 19.79
C LEU A 32 3.72 4.80 19.56
N PRO A 33 3.82 6.11 19.26
CA PRO A 33 5.08 6.74 18.93
C PRO A 33 6.03 6.75 20.13
N LEU A 34 7.31 6.56 19.86
CA LEU A 34 8.35 6.74 20.88
C LEU A 34 8.50 8.22 21.31
N PRO A 35 8.86 8.48 22.58
CA PRO A 35 9.28 9.81 23.01
C PRO A 35 10.44 10.34 22.15
N GLU A 36 10.47 11.64 21.90
CA GLU A 36 11.47 12.28 21.04
C GLU A 36 12.91 11.89 21.46
N GLU A 37 13.23 11.91 22.75
CA GLU A 37 14.55 11.54 23.23
C GLU A 37 14.99 10.15 22.74
N ILE A 38 14.10 9.16 22.84
CA ILE A 38 14.36 7.79 22.39
C ILE A 38 14.41 7.74 20.86
N ARG A 39 13.55 8.48 20.17
CA ARG A 39 13.56 8.59 18.71
C ARG A 39 14.90 9.14 18.19
N ARG A 40 15.47 10.13 18.89
CA ARG A 40 16.80 10.67 18.59
C ARG A 40 17.91 9.63 18.75
N GLN A 41 17.82 8.78 19.78
CA GLN A 41 18.73 7.64 19.96
C GLN A 41 18.60 6.65 18.80
N GLN A 42 17.39 6.37 18.31
CA GLN A 42 17.20 5.50 17.14
C GLN A 42 17.80 6.08 15.86
N GLY A 43 17.71 7.40 15.64
CA GLY A 43 18.46 8.08 14.58
C GLY A 43 19.98 7.97 14.75
N ALA A 44 20.47 8.01 16.00
CA ALA A 44 21.89 7.90 16.34
C ALA A 44 22.50 6.53 16.03
N ARG A 45 21.69 5.46 15.95
CA ARG A 45 22.13 4.11 15.56
C ARG A 45 22.59 4.04 14.10
N CYS A 46 22.37 5.08 13.30
CA CYS A 46 22.87 5.12 11.93
C CYS A 46 24.40 5.13 11.87
N MET A 47 24.98 4.09 11.26
CA MET A 47 26.43 3.96 11.07
C MET A 47 27.02 4.91 10.03
N ASN A 48 26.18 5.70 9.34
CA ASN A 48 26.60 6.59 8.26
C ASN A 48 27.51 5.88 7.23
N CYS A 49 27.06 4.72 6.74
CA CYS A 49 27.81 3.87 5.83
C CYS A 49 28.25 4.64 4.57
N GLY A 50 29.51 4.51 4.16
CA GLY A 50 30.02 5.14 2.94
C GLY A 50 29.26 4.69 1.68
N VAL A 51 28.80 3.43 1.65
CA VAL A 51 27.84 2.92 0.67
C VAL A 51 26.53 2.58 1.39
N PRO A 52 25.51 3.46 1.35
CA PRO A 52 24.30 3.26 2.12
C PRO A 52 23.32 2.33 1.37
N PHE A 53 23.47 1.02 1.54
CA PHE A 53 22.58 0.01 0.92
C PHE A 53 21.09 0.20 1.23
N CYS A 54 20.75 0.84 2.34
CA CYS A 54 19.39 1.23 2.65
C CYS A 54 18.75 2.14 1.58
N GLN A 55 19.55 2.83 0.75
CA GLN A 55 19.11 3.65 -0.38
C GLN A 55 19.17 2.96 -1.75
N ALA A 56 19.66 1.71 -1.81
CA ALA A 56 19.99 1.06 -3.08
C ALA A 56 18.78 0.92 -4.02
N GLY A 57 17.60 0.61 -3.47
CA GLY A 57 16.34 0.58 -4.22
C GLY A 57 16.35 -0.40 -5.39
N MET A 58 16.86 -1.62 -5.17
CA MET A 58 17.06 -2.62 -6.23
C MET A 58 16.35 -3.94 -5.91
N ILE A 59 16.28 -4.82 -6.91
CA ILE A 59 15.91 -6.23 -6.69
C ILE A 59 17.21 -7.03 -6.52
N TYR A 60 17.37 -7.65 -5.35
CA TYR A 60 18.50 -8.51 -5.03
C TYR A 60 17.96 -9.89 -4.63
N GLU A 61 18.42 -10.95 -5.30
CA GLU A 61 17.94 -12.33 -5.08
C GLU A 61 16.40 -12.48 -5.08
N GLY A 62 15.74 -11.76 -6.01
CA GLY A 62 14.29 -11.80 -6.17
C GLY A 62 13.49 -11.04 -5.12
N LYS A 63 14.14 -10.30 -4.21
CA LYS A 63 13.50 -9.48 -3.17
C LYS A 63 13.89 -8.02 -3.30
N ALA A 64 13.02 -7.12 -2.83
CA ALA A 64 13.35 -5.70 -2.75
C ALA A 64 14.43 -5.47 -1.68
N PHE A 65 15.49 -4.76 -2.05
CA PHE A 65 16.65 -4.47 -1.21
C PHE A 65 16.95 -2.97 -1.24
N GLY A 66 16.86 -2.31 -0.09
CA GLY A 66 16.91 -0.86 0.01
C GLY A 66 15.56 -0.20 -0.31
N CYS A 67 15.48 1.12 -0.11
CA CYS A 67 14.28 1.91 -0.36
C CYS A 67 14.07 2.14 -1.87
N PRO A 68 12.95 1.74 -2.48
CA PRO A 68 12.66 1.98 -3.90
C PRO A 68 12.55 3.47 -4.29
N LEU A 69 12.39 4.37 -3.31
CA LEU A 69 12.42 5.81 -3.53
C LEU A 69 13.83 6.41 -3.47
N HIS A 70 14.84 5.60 -3.11
CA HIS A 70 16.20 6.06 -2.81
C HIS A 70 16.20 7.18 -1.77
N ASN A 71 15.38 7.01 -0.72
CA ASN A 71 15.31 7.97 0.38
C ASN A 71 16.70 8.24 0.95
N LEU A 72 16.98 9.51 1.27
CA LEU A 72 18.27 9.98 1.81
C LEU A 72 18.43 9.62 3.31
N ILE A 73 18.29 8.33 3.64
CA ILE A 73 18.11 7.79 5.00
C ILE A 73 19.16 8.25 6.02
N PRO A 74 20.48 8.13 5.76
CA PRO A 74 21.52 8.68 6.62
C PRO A 74 21.37 10.18 6.91
N GLU A 75 20.96 10.99 5.93
CA GLU A 75 20.87 12.45 6.10
C GLU A 75 19.78 12.81 7.11
N TRP A 76 18.57 12.27 6.94
CA TRP A 76 17.48 12.61 7.87
C TRP A 76 17.59 11.88 9.21
N ASN A 77 18.30 10.74 9.30
CA ASN A 77 18.66 10.14 10.59
C ASN A 77 19.63 11.02 11.39
N ASP A 78 20.62 11.63 10.73
CA ASP A 78 21.52 12.60 11.35
C ASP A 78 20.76 13.85 11.83
N MET A 79 19.77 14.28 11.06
CA MET A 79 18.91 15.40 11.43
C MET A 79 17.95 15.06 12.59
N ILE A 80 17.46 13.82 12.66
CA ILE A 80 16.74 13.33 13.85
C ILE A 80 17.67 13.38 15.07
N LEU A 81 18.87 12.80 14.99
CA LEU A 81 19.84 12.81 16.10
C LEU A 81 20.10 14.22 16.64
N SER A 82 20.32 15.18 15.75
CA SER A 82 20.57 16.58 16.10
C SER A 82 19.31 17.37 16.53
N GLY A 83 18.11 16.81 16.36
CA GLY A 83 16.83 17.46 16.68
C GLY A 83 16.38 18.47 15.62
N ASN A 84 16.97 18.44 14.43
CA ASN A 84 16.64 19.35 13.34
C ASN A 84 15.52 18.78 12.45
N TRP A 85 14.32 18.69 13.03
CA TRP A 85 13.14 18.12 12.39
C TRP A 85 12.76 18.78 11.06
N GLY A 86 12.94 20.09 10.95
CA GLY A 86 12.66 20.84 9.71
C GLY A 86 13.57 20.43 8.55
N HIS A 87 14.87 20.27 8.81
CA HIS A 87 15.79 19.75 7.78
C HIS A 87 15.52 18.28 7.49
N ALA A 88 15.22 17.47 8.51
CA ALA A 88 14.87 16.05 8.33
C ALA A 88 13.69 15.90 7.36
N LEU A 89 12.64 16.70 7.57
CA LEU A 89 11.48 16.76 6.69
C LEU A 89 11.84 17.20 5.27
N SER A 90 12.64 18.25 5.13
CA SER A 90 13.08 18.75 3.82
C SER A 90 13.79 17.66 3.03
N ARG A 91 14.69 16.89 3.66
CA ARG A 91 15.38 15.76 3.01
C ARG A 91 14.46 14.60 2.70
N LEU A 92 13.58 14.22 3.62
CA LEU A 92 12.61 13.16 3.42
C LEU A 92 11.69 13.44 2.21
N LEU A 93 11.15 14.66 2.11
CA LEU A 93 10.24 15.06 1.03
C LEU A 93 10.92 15.28 -0.33
N LYS A 94 12.26 15.19 -0.43
CA LYS A 94 12.93 15.19 -1.74
C LYS A 94 12.62 13.92 -2.52
N ALA A 95 12.63 12.78 -1.83
CA ALA A 95 12.51 11.45 -2.44
C ALA A 95 11.12 10.85 -2.26
N ASN A 96 10.45 11.10 -1.13
CA ASN A 96 9.14 10.53 -0.85
C ASN A 96 8.02 11.58 -0.89
N SER A 97 7.02 11.35 -1.75
CA SER A 97 5.82 12.19 -1.82
C SER A 97 4.91 12.01 -0.61
N PHE A 98 4.82 10.79 -0.05
CA PHE A 98 3.86 10.44 1.00
C PHE A 98 4.45 9.60 2.15
N PRO A 99 5.37 10.17 2.96
CA PRO A 99 5.96 9.46 4.08
C PRO A 99 4.95 8.96 5.12
N GLU A 100 3.79 9.63 5.24
CA GLU A 100 2.73 9.21 6.16
C GLU A 100 2.07 7.89 5.77
N PHE A 101 2.17 7.48 4.49
CA PHE A 101 1.66 6.20 4.00
C PHE A 101 2.73 5.13 4.15
N THR A 102 3.93 5.37 3.63
CA THR A 102 5.05 4.43 3.71
C THR A 102 5.47 4.14 5.14
N GLY A 103 5.49 5.15 6.02
CA GLY A 103 5.76 5.00 7.44
C GLY A 103 4.79 4.06 8.18
N ARG A 104 3.59 3.82 7.64
CA ARG A 104 2.58 2.94 8.23
C ARG A 104 2.52 1.56 7.59
N VAL A 105 2.66 1.48 6.26
CA VAL A 105 2.29 0.27 5.51
C VAL A 105 3.47 -0.37 4.77
N CYS A 106 4.64 0.28 4.74
CA CYS A 106 5.81 -0.28 4.08
C CYS A 106 6.38 -1.46 4.90
N PRO A 107 6.78 -2.57 4.27
CA PRO A 107 7.51 -3.66 4.93
C PRO A 107 8.99 -3.32 5.16
N ALA A 108 9.39 -2.06 4.99
CA ALA A 108 10.72 -1.53 5.28
C ALA A 108 11.90 -2.31 4.66
N PRO A 109 11.94 -2.51 3.32
CA PRO A 109 13.05 -3.21 2.65
C PRO A 109 14.42 -2.51 2.85
N CYS A 110 14.39 -1.22 3.22
CA CYS A 110 15.57 -0.45 3.64
C CYS A 110 16.18 -0.93 4.96
N GLU A 111 15.40 -1.52 5.87
CA GLU A 111 15.89 -2.06 7.13
C GLU A 111 16.54 -3.43 6.92
N ASN A 112 15.97 -4.26 6.04
CA ASN A 112 16.58 -5.51 5.59
C ASN A 112 17.94 -5.28 4.90
N ALA A 113 18.12 -4.13 4.24
CA ALA A 113 19.37 -3.73 3.59
C ALA A 113 20.34 -2.96 4.51
N CYS A 114 19.99 -2.76 5.78
CA CYS A 114 20.83 -2.00 6.69
C CYS A 114 22.06 -2.82 7.11
N ILE A 115 23.27 -2.28 6.90
CA ILE A 115 24.52 -2.95 7.31
C ILE A 115 24.53 -3.20 8.83
N CYS A 116 23.85 -2.37 9.63
CA CYS A 116 23.74 -2.57 11.08
C CYS A 116 23.07 -3.92 11.40
N GLY A 117 22.16 -4.37 10.52
CA GLY A 117 21.48 -5.67 10.59
C GLY A 117 22.41 -6.89 10.45
N ILE A 118 23.65 -6.71 9.97
CA ILE A 118 24.63 -7.79 9.85
C ILE A 118 25.22 -8.16 11.21
N TYR A 119 25.42 -7.16 12.08
CA TYR A 119 26.11 -7.32 13.38
C TYR A 119 25.16 -7.23 14.58
N GLY A 120 23.92 -6.82 14.35
CA GLY A 120 22.89 -6.65 15.38
C GLY A 120 21.57 -6.25 14.73
N ASP A 121 20.77 -5.45 15.41
CA ASP A 121 19.48 -5.03 14.85
C ASP A 121 19.62 -3.86 13.87
N PRO A 122 18.85 -3.81 12.77
CA PRO A 122 18.85 -2.67 11.86
C PRO A 122 18.30 -1.40 12.53
N ILE A 123 18.43 -0.26 11.85
CA ILE A 123 17.83 1.01 12.29
C ILE A 123 16.32 0.97 12.04
N THR A 124 15.52 1.62 12.89
CA THR A 124 14.06 1.79 12.70
C THR A 124 13.73 2.89 11.69
N VAL A 125 14.15 2.67 10.44
CA VAL A 125 14.00 3.62 9.33
C VAL A 125 12.53 3.98 9.11
N ARG A 126 11.62 3.01 9.10
CA ARG A 126 10.20 3.26 8.86
C ARG A 126 9.58 4.13 9.96
N ASP A 127 9.89 3.83 11.22
CA ASP A 127 9.33 4.56 12.36
C ASP A 127 9.94 5.97 12.47
N ASN A 128 11.22 6.12 12.12
CA ASN A 128 11.87 7.42 12.01
C ASN A 128 11.23 8.28 10.90
N GLU A 129 10.94 7.69 9.74
CA GLU A 129 10.21 8.34 8.64
C GLU A 129 8.83 8.81 9.10
N LEU A 130 8.07 7.94 9.78
CA LEU A 130 6.75 8.25 10.33
C LEU A 130 6.84 9.40 11.36
N SER A 131 7.83 9.36 12.25
CA SER A 131 8.02 10.39 13.28
C SER A 131 8.28 11.77 12.67
N ILE A 132 9.09 11.86 11.60
CA ILE A 132 9.38 13.14 10.92
C ILE A 132 8.09 13.75 10.35
N ILE A 133 7.30 12.95 9.62
CA ILE A 133 6.12 13.46 8.91
C ILE A 133 4.98 13.81 9.88
N GLU A 134 4.75 13.01 10.92
CA GLU A 134 3.74 13.32 11.93
C GLU A 134 4.12 14.54 12.78
N ALA A 135 5.39 14.69 13.17
CA ALA A 135 5.85 15.90 13.86
C ALA A 135 5.60 17.15 13.01
N ALA A 136 5.82 17.05 11.70
CA ALA A 136 5.61 18.17 10.79
C ALA A 136 4.12 18.50 10.56
N PHE A 137 3.23 17.51 10.48
CA PHE A 137 1.79 17.75 10.46
C PHE A 137 1.29 18.34 11.80
N GLY A 138 1.68 17.75 12.92
CA GLY A 138 1.30 18.19 14.26
C GLY A 138 1.75 19.62 14.58
N ALA A 139 2.89 20.05 14.04
CA ALA A 139 3.41 21.42 14.19
C ALA A 139 2.92 22.40 13.10
N GLY A 140 2.02 22.00 12.19
CA GLY A 140 1.55 22.86 11.09
C GLY A 140 2.65 23.31 10.12
N LYS A 141 3.70 22.49 9.97
CA LYS A 141 4.87 22.78 9.11
C LYS A 141 4.68 22.28 7.67
N LEU A 142 3.75 21.35 7.43
CA LEU A 142 3.30 21.02 6.08
C LEU A 142 2.36 22.11 5.60
N ARG A 143 2.77 22.81 4.54
CA ARG A 143 1.99 23.89 3.90
C ARG A 143 1.84 23.58 2.41
N PRO A 144 0.73 24.02 1.77
CA PRO A 144 0.58 23.90 0.32
C PRO A 144 1.75 24.54 -0.44
N ARG A 145 2.32 23.81 -1.39
CA ARG A 145 3.41 24.24 -2.28
C ARG A 145 2.89 24.41 -3.72
N ARG A 146 2.18 25.51 -3.97
CA ARG A 146 1.75 25.87 -5.33
C ARG A 146 2.95 26.19 -6.23
N PRO A 147 2.91 25.81 -7.52
CA PRO A 147 3.96 26.21 -8.45
C PRO A 147 3.98 27.73 -8.62
N PRO A 148 5.15 28.37 -8.77
CA PRO A 148 5.23 29.81 -8.99
C PRO A 148 4.69 30.24 -10.37
N GLN A 149 4.67 29.32 -11.34
CA GLN A 149 4.17 29.55 -12.69
C GLN A 149 3.52 28.29 -13.26
N TRP A 150 2.39 28.46 -13.94
CA TRP A 150 1.73 27.39 -14.69
C TRP A 150 2.32 27.25 -16.09
N SER A 151 2.53 26.03 -16.55
CA SER A 151 3.12 25.72 -17.86
C SER A 151 2.11 25.83 -19.02
N GLY A 152 0.81 25.98 -18.70
CA GLY A 152 -0.29 25.90 -19.68
C GLY A 152 -0.59 24.49 -20.21
N LYS A 153 0.09 23.46 -19.69
CA LYS A 153 -0.14 22.05 -20.09
C LYS A 153 -1.11 21.37 -19.13
N LYS A 154 -1.99 20.54 -19.69
CA LYS A 154 -3.01 19.77 -18.96
C LYS A 154 -2.66 18.29 -18.95
N VAL A 155 -2.61 17.70 -17.75
CA VAL A 155 -2.36 16.26 -17.57
C VAL A 155 -3.53 15.61 -16.84
N CYS A 156 -4.03 14.51 -17.41
CA CYS A 156 -5.01 13.66 -16.76
C CYS A 156 -4.30 12.46 -16.12
N VAL A 157 -4.64 12.16 -14.87
CA VAL A 157 -4.20 10.96 -14.15
C VAL A 157 -5.42 10.11 -13.86
N VAL A 158 -5.47 8.90 -14.41
CA VAL A 158 -6.61 7.98 -14.24
C VAL A 158 -6.30 6.99 -13.12
N GLY A 159 -7.03 7.10 -12.01
CA GLY A 159 -6.85 6.33 -10.79
C GLY A 159 -6.12 7.13 -9.71
N SER A 160 -6.71 7.19 -8.52
CA SER A 160 -6.20 7.97 -7.39
C SER A 160 -5.43 7.15 -6.35
N GLY A 161 -4.89 5.99 -6.74
CA GLY A 161 -3.98 5.20 -5.90
C GLY A 161 -2.63 5.89 -5.67
N PRO A 162 -1.70 5.28 -4.91
CA PRO A 162 -0.41 5.90 -4.57
C PRO A 162 0.39 6.37 -5.80
N ALA A 163 0.36 5.61 -6.90
CA ALA A 163 1.02 6.00 -8.15
C ALA A 163 0.41 7.25 -8.78
N GLY A 164 -0.92 7.31 -8.87
CA GLY A 164 -1.63 8.46 -9.43
C GLY A 164 -1.45 9.72 -8.58
N LEU A 165 -1.57 9.59 -7.26
CA LEU A 165 -1.29 10.69 -6.34
C LEU A 165 0.15 11.19 -6.49
N ALA A 166 1.13 10.28 -6.58
CA ALA A 166 2.54 10.66 -6.68
C ALA A 166 2.84 11.36 -8.01
N ALA A 167 2.26 10.87 -9.11
CA ALA A 167 2.37 11.52 -10.41
C ALA A 167 1.74 12.93 -10.38
N ALA A 168 0.56 13.06 -9.77
CA ALA A 168 -0.13 14.34 -9.64
C ALA A 168 0.63 15.34 -8.78
N ASP A 169 1.18 14.93 -7.62
CA ASP A 169 2.04 15.77 -6.76
C ASP A 169 3.24 16.32 -7.55
N GLN A 170 3.95 15.45 -8.28
CA GLN A 170 5.14 15.87 -9.03
C GLN A 170 4.82 16.82 -10.19
N LEU A 171 3.80 16.49 -11.00
CA LEU A 171 3.43 17.31 -12.16
C LEU A 171 2.79 18.64 -11.77
N ASN A 172 1.99 18.67 -10.71
CA ASN A 172 1.41 19.91 -10.20
C ASN A 172 2.50 20.85 -9.68
N ARG A 173 3.45 20.32 -8.89
CA ARG A 173 4.61 21.09 -8.41
C ARG A 173 5.51 21.57 -9.54
N ARG A 174 5.55 20.84 -10.66
CA ARG A 174 6.29 21.22 -11.87
C ARG A 174 5.62 22.37 -12.64
N GLY A 175 4.35 22.66 -12.36
CA GLY A 175 3.57 23.74 -12.96
C GLY A 175 2.51 23.27 -13.96
N HIS A 176 2.26 21.96 -14.09
CA HIS A 176 1.19 21.47 -14.98
C HIS A 176 -0.17 21.50 -14.27
N MET A 177 -1.24 21.71 -15.04
CA MET A 177 -2.60 21.58 -14.54
C MET A 177 -2.97 20.10 -14.50
N VAL A 178 -3.11 19.53 -13.30
CA VAL A 178 -3.37 18.10 -13.13
C VAL A 178 -4.80 17.86 -12.68
N THR A 179 -5.48 16.96 -13.40
CA THR A 179 -6.78 16.41 -12.99
C THR A 179 -6.65 14.91 -12.76
N VAL A 180 -7.04 14.45 -11.57
CA VAL A 180 -7.11 13.04 -11.20
C VAL A 180 -8.55 12.56 -11.37
N ILE A 181 -8.75 11.57 -12.23
CA ILE A 181 -10.04 10.91 -12.46
C ILE A 181 -10.10 9.65 -11.61
N GLU A 182 -11.15 9.49 -10.80
CA GLU A 182 -11.35 8.36 -9.90
C GLU A 182 -12.74 7.76 -10.10
N ARG A 183 -12.83 6.43 -10.18
CA ARG A 183 -14.12 5.72 -10.30
C ARG A 183 -14.90 5.67 -8.99
N ALA A 184 -14.19 5.57 -7.87
CA ALA A 184 -14.78 5.54 -6.55
C ALA A 184 -15.25 6.93 -6.11
N GLU A 185 -16.06 6.95 -5.04
CA GLU A 185 -16.61 8.17 -4.46
C GLU A 185 -15.53 9.03 -3.79
N HIS A 186 -14.53 8.41 -3.18
CA HIS A 186 -13.43 9.08 -2.48
C HIS A 186 -12.08 8.70 -3.10
N PRO A 187 -11.14 9.64 -3.27
CA PRO A 187 -9.84 9.33 -3.81
C PRO A 187 -8.94 8.61 -2.80
N GLY A 188 -7.89 7.93 -3.30
CA GLY A 188 -6.88 7.22 -2.53
C GLY A 188 -6.69 5.75 -2.95
N GLY A 189 -7.52 5.21 -3.83
CA GLY A 189 -7.45 3.81 -4.26
C GLY A 189 -7.44 2.83 -3.08
N LEU A 190 -6.51 1.86 -3.08
CA LEU A 190 -6.37 0.90 -1.97
C LEU A 190 -5.93 1.53 -0.65
N LEU A 191 -5.32 2.74 -0.65
CA LEU A 191 -5.06 3.46 0.61
C LEU A 191 -6.36 3.84 1.31
N MET A 192 -7.38 4.19 0.51
CA MET A 192 -8.71 4.52 1.00
C MET A 192 -9.54 3.26 1.26
N TYR A 193 -9.69 2.38 0.27
CA TYR A 193 -10.64 1.27 0.33
C TYR A 193 -10.05 -0.10 0.67
N GLY A 194 -8.74 -0.30 0.54
CA GLY A 194 -8.11 -1.62 0.71
C GLY A 194 -7.53 -1.84 2.10
N ILE A 195 -6.60 -0.96 2.50
CA ILE A 195 -5.89 -1.08 3.78
C ILE A 195 -6.84 -0.72 4.92
N PRO A 196 -7.02 -1.53 5.97
CA PRO A 196 -7.94 -1.20 7.05
C PRO A 196 -7.57 0.07 7.85
N ASN A 197 -8.57 0.69 8.51
CA ASN A 197 -8.38 1.96 9.23
C ASN A 197 -7.36 1.88 10.39
N MET A 198 -7.31 0.75 11.11
CA MET A 198 -6.36 0.55 12.21
C MET A 198 -4.89 0.50 11.77
N LYS A 199 -4.64 0.22 10.47
CA LYS A 199 -3.30 0.18 9.87
C LYS A 199 -2.97 1.49 9.14
N LEU A 200 -3.96 2.07 8.45
CA LEU A 200 -3.85 3.38 7.81
C LEU A 200 -5.15 4.16 8.01
N PRO A 201 -5.17 5.12 8.96
CA PRO A 201 -6.36 5.93 9.21
C PRO A 201 -6.80 6.70 7.96
N LYS A 202 -8.10 6.70 7.67
CA LYS A 202 -8.63 7.39 6.48
C LYS A 202 -8.48 8.91 6.57
N SER A 203 -8.42 9.45 7.77
CA SER A 203 -8.08 10.86 8.03
C SER A 203 -6.67 11.22 7.52
N VAL A 204 -5.71 10.30 7.57
CA VAL A 204 -4.34 10.50 7.06
C VAL A 204 -4.33 10.57 5.53
N VAL A 205 -5.15 9.75 4.86
CA VAL A 205 -5.32 9.80 3.41
C VAL A 205 -6.04 11.09 3.00
N ARG A 206 -7.12 11.44 3.71
CA ARG A 206 -7.92 12.65 3.46
C ARG A 206 -7.09 13.93 3.61
N ARG A 207 -6.36 14.11 4.73
CA ARG A 207 -5.54 15.32 4.94
C ARG A 207 -4.49 15.54 3.84
N ARG A 208 -3.99 14.45 3.22
CA ARG A 208 -3.05 14.55 2.09
C ARG A 208 -3.75 14.97 0.81
N ILE A 209 -4.91 14.38 0.51
CA ILE A 209 -5.73 14.78 -0.64
C ILE A 209 -6.14 16.25 -0.52
N ASP A 210 -6.56 16.68 0.66
CA ASP A 210 -6.93 18.06 0.94
C ASP A 210 -5.74 19.00 0.68
N LEU A 211 -4.56 18.66 1.21
CA LEU A 211 -3.31 19.40 0.95
C LEU A 211 -3.00 19.49 -0.55
N MET A 212 -3.11 18.39 -1.30
CA MET A 212 -2.89 18.38 -2.76
C MET A 212 -3.94 19.21 -3.52
N THR A 213 -5.18 19.22 -3.03
CA THR A 213 -6.27 20.03 -3.58
C THR A 213 -5.98 21.52 -3.37
N GLU A 214 -5.52 21.90 -2.17
CA GLU A 214 -5.06 23.25 -1.87
C GLU A 214 -3.85 23.67 -2.72
N GLU A 215 -2.99 22.71 -3.09
CA GLU A 215 -1.85 22.89 -4.01
C GLU A 215 -2.27 23.06 -5.48
N GLY A 216 -3.53 22.77 -5.85
CA GLY A 216 -4.09 22.98 -7.18
C GLY A 216 -4.40 21.71 -7.97
N VAL A 217 -4.23 20.51 -7.39
CA VAL A 217 -4.66 19.26 -8.03
C VAL A 217 -6.19 19.18 -8.00
N THR A 218 -6.80 18.89 -9.15
CA THR A 218 -8.25 18.68 -9.23
C THR A 218 -8.57 17.19 -9.12
N PHE A 219 -9.51 16.81 -8.25
CA PHE A 219 -10.02 15.44 -8.13
C PHE A 219 -11.44 15.36 -8.67
N VAL A 220 -11.68 14.47 -9.63
CA VAL A 220 -13.01 14.19 -10.19
C VAL A 220 -13.34 12.73 -9.91
N CYS A 221 -14.18 12.51 -8.90
CA CYS A 221 -14.60 11.19 -8.44
C CYS A 221 -15.88 10.71 -9.14
N GLY A 222 -16.20 9.42 -9.01
CA GLY A 222 -17.40 8.81 -9.60
C GLY A 222 -17.38 8.68 -11.12
N VAL A 223 -16.20 8.74 -11.76
CA VAL A 223 -16.04 8.65 -13.21
C VAL A 223 -15.25 7.41 -13.58
N ASP A 224 -15.88 6.49 -14.30
CA ASP A 224 -15.23 5.29 -14.81
C ASP A 224 -14.57 5.55 -16.18
N ALA A 225 -13.25 5.53 -16.20
CA ALA A 225 -12.47 5.76 -17.41
C ALA A 225 -12.38 4.53 -18.33
N SER A 226 -12.94 3.38 -17.94
CA SER A 226 -13.12 2.24 -18.84
C SER A 226 -14.25 2.45 -19.84
N GLU A 227 -15.11 3.45 -19.63
CA GLU A 227 -16.12 3.85 -20.59
C GLU A 227 -15.48 4.52 -21.81
N GLY A 228 -15.70 3.96 -23.00
CA GLY A 228 -15.04 4.44 -24.23
C GLY A 228 -15.33 5.91 -24.57
N ALA A 229 -16.51 6.44 -24.21
CA ALA A 229 -16.83 7.86 -24.40
C ALA A 229 -15.99 8.76 -23.46
N VAL A 230 -15.82 8.33 -22.20
CA VAL A 230 -14.98 9.02 -21.22
C VAL A 230 -13.53 9.01 -21.66
N ALA A 231 -12.98 7.85 -22.03
CA ALA A 231 -11.59 7.73 -22.48
C ALA A 231 -11.31 8.62 -23.71
N LYS A 232 -12.18 8.62 -24.72
CA LYS A 232 -12.06 9.49 -25.90
C LYS A 232 -12.07 10.97 -25.52
N ARG A 233 -12.94 11.38 -24.59
CA ARG A 233 -12.98 12.76 -24.08
C ARG A 233 -11.67 13.14 -23.40
N LEU A 234 -11.18 12.30 -22.49
CA LEU A 234 -9.92 12.54 -21.77
C LEU A 234 -8.73 12.63 -22.74
N LEU A 235 -8.70 11.79 -23.77
CA LEU A 235 -7.71 11.86 -24.84
C LEU A 235 -7.86 13.11 -25.72
N ALA A 236 -9.03 13.73 -25.81
CA ALA A 236 -9.19 14.97 -26.58
C ALA A 236 -8.79 16.22 -25.76
N GLU A 237 -9.10 16.23 -24.46
CA GLU A 237 -8.99 17.42 -23.60
C GLU A 237 -7.60 17.65 -22.99
N TYR A 238 -6.81 16.59 -22.83
CA TYR A 238 -5.52 16.63 -22.13
C TYR A 238 -4.33 16.41 -23.07
N ASP A 239 -3.22 17.07 -22.74
CA ASP A 239 -1.96 16.97 -23.48
C ASP A 239 -1.25 15.64 -23.20
N ALA A 240 -1.48 15.03 -22.02
CA ALA A 240 -0.99 13.71 -21.65
C ALA A 240 -1.95 13.01 -20.68
N VAL A 241 -1.97 11.67 -20.72
CA VAL A 241 -2.76 10.82 -19.82
C VAL A 241 -1.87 9.78 -19.14
N ILE A 242 -1.98 9.63 -17.82
CA ILE A 242 -1.28 8.58 -17.06
C ILE A 242 -2.31 7.62 -16.48
N LEU A 243 -2.19 6.34 -16.82
CA LEU A 243 -3.02 5.26 -16.32
C LEU A 243 -2.41 4.66 -15.04
N CYS A 244 -3.11 4.83 -13.93
CA CYS A 244 -2.73 4.40 -12.58
C CYS A 244 -3.87 3.58 -11.90
N CYS A 245 -4.59 2.77 -12.68
CA CYS A 245 -5.79 2.05 -12.24
C CYS A 245 -5.49 0.80 -11.39
N GLY A 246 -4.22 0.47 -11.17
CA GLY A 246 -3.78 -0.71 -10.43
C GLY A 246 -3.96 -2.03 -11.19
N ALA A 247 -3.76 -3.14 -10.48
CA ALA A 247 -3.94 -4.50 -10.97
C ALA A 247 -5.18 -5.14 -10.33
N GLY A 248 -6.37 -4.61 -10.59
CA GLY A 248 -7.59 -4.98 -9.85
C GLY A 248 -8.13 -6.40 -10.11
N ALA A 249 -7.70 -7.09 -11.17
CA ALA A 249 -8.24 -8.40 -11.51
C ALA A 249 -7.78 -9.46 -10.49
N PRO A 250 -8.68 -10.13 -9.73
CA PRO A 250 -8.29 -11.12 -8.74
C PRO A 250 -7.73 -12.39 -9.40
N ARG A 251 -6.87 -13.13 -8.70
CA ARG A 251 -6.50 -14.49 -9.14
C ARG A 251 -7.64 -15.45 -8.85
N PRO A 252 -8.13 -16.22 -9.85
CA PRO A 252 -9.19 -17.19 -9.63
C PRO A 252 -8.86 -18.17 -8.51
N LEU A 253 -9.87 -18.53 -7.71
CA LEU A 253 -9.73 -19.51 -6.63
C LEU A 253 -9.49 -20.93 -7.15
N GLY A 254 -9.83 -21.21 -8.41
CA GLY A 254 -9.81 -22.57 -8.96
C GLY A 254 -10.94 -23.45 -8.39
N LEU A 255 -11.99 -22.83 -7.85
CA LEU A 255 -13.18 -23.47 -7.31
C LEU A 255 -14.39 -23.07 -8.15
N ASP A 256 -15.31 -24.00 -8.40
CA ASP A 256 -16.61 -23.65 -8.95
C ASP A 256 -17.46 -22.99 -7.86
N THR A 257 -17.78 -21.72 -8.08
CA THR A 257 -18.55 -20.87 -7.16
C THR A 257 -19.90 -20.48 -7.77
N THR A 258 -20.24 -21.05 -8.93
CA THR A 258 -21.44 -20.68 -9.67
C THR A 258 -22.69 -20.98 -8.86
N GLY A 259 -23.51 -19.95 -8.61
CA GLY A 259 -24.73 -20.09 -7.81
C GLY A 259 -24.49 -20.24 -6.29
N ILE A 260 -23.25 -20.12 -5.81
CA ILE A 260 -22.93 -20.18 -4.38
C ILE A 260 -22.73 -18.77 -3.83
N SER A 261 -23.53 -18.40 -2.83
CA SER A 261 -23.36 -17.15 -2.07
C SER A 261 -22.44 -17.36 -0.87
N GLY A 262 -21.80 -16.29 -0.40
CA GLY A 262 -20.82 -16.35 0.71
C GLY A 262 -19.37 -16.57 0.28
N VAL A 263 -19.05 -16.40 -1.01
CA VAL A 263 -17.66 -16.39 -1.51
C VAL A 263 -17.33 -15.01 -2.08
N CYS A 264 -16.20 -14.43 -1.67
CA CYS A 264 -15.72 -13.14 -2.19
C CYS A 264 -14.19 -13.06 -2.20
N TYR A 265 -13.63 -12.04 -2.86
CA TYR A 265 -12.19 -11.76 -2.80
C TYR A 265 -11.83 -10.79 -1.67
N GLY A 266 -10.60 -10.88 -1.18
CA GLY A 266 -10.12 -10.09 -0.04
C GLY A 266 -10.28 -8.58 -0.23
N THR A 267 -9.99 -8.05 -1.41
CA THR A 267 -10.20 -6.62 -1.69
C THR A 267 -11.66 -6.19 -1.67
N GLU A 268 -12.58 -7.05 -2.11
CA GLU A 268 -14.01 -6.76 -2.09
C GLU A 268 -14.51 -6.73 -0.66
N TYR A 269 -14.10 -7.70 0.15
CA TYR A 269 -14.43 -7.77 1.57
C TYR A 269 -13.88 -6.56 2.34
N LEU A 270 -12.61 -6.20 2.14
CA LEU A 270 -11.98 -5.07 2.80
C LEU A 270 -12.61 -3.73 2.38
N LYS A 271 -12.90 -3.56 1.08
CA LYS A 271 -13.62 -2.39 0.57
C LYS A 271 -14.99 -2.25 1.23
N ALA A 272 -15.76 -3.33 1.25
CA ALA A 272 -17.08 -3.34 1.88
C ALA A 272 -17.00 -3.05 3.39
N ALA A 273 -15.96 -3.53 4.07
CA ALA A 273 -15.72 -3.22 5.48
C ALA A 273 -15.43 -1.74 5.72
N VAL A 274 -14.58 -1.13 4.90
CA VAL A 274 -14.29 0.32 4.96
C VAL A 274 -15.55 1.14 4.66
N GLU A 275 -16.29 0.79 3.61
CA GLU A 275 -17.52 1.50 3.22
C GLU A 275 -18.58 1.49 4.33
N ARG A 276 -18.77 0.35 5.00
CA ARG A 276 -19.64 0.26 6.19
C ARG A 276 -19.13 1.12 7.35
N ALA A 277 -17.86 0.99 7.69
CA ALA A 277 -17.30 1.59 8.90
C ALA A 277 -17.05 3.11 8.78
N GLN A 278 -16.72 3.60 7.59
CA GLN A 278 -16.24 4.97 7.38
C GLN A 278 -17.20 5.83 6.57
N PHE A 279 -18.05 5.22 5.73
CA PHE A 279 -18.92 5.93 4.79
C PHE A 279 -20.41 5.61 4.98
N GLY A 280 -20.79 4.87 6.04
CA GLY A 280 -22.19 4.62 6.39
C GLY A 280 -22.96 3.76 5.39
N LYS A 281 -22.29 3.02 4.50
CA LYS A 281 -22.95 2.15 3.50
C LYS A 281 -23.34 0.82 4.13
N ALA A 282 -24.50 0.76 4.79
CA ALA A 282 -24.98 -0.43 5.47
C ALA A 282 -25.16 -1.65 4.54
N GLU A 283 -25.67 -1.43 3.32
CA GLU A 283 -25.79 -2.43 2.27
C GLU A 283 -24.54 -2.40 1.37
N ALA A 284 -23.51 -3.15 1.76
CA ALA A 284 -22.34 -3.36 0.91
C ALA A 284 -22.49 -4.65 0.09
N ALA A 285 -21.78 -4.74 -1.04
CA ALA A 285 -21.86 -5.87 -1.98
C ALA A 285 -21.46 -7.23 -1.39
N VAL A 286 -20.65 -7.24 -0.33
CA VAL A 286 -20.22 -8.43 0.41
C VAL A 286 -20.92 -8.41 1.78
N PRO A 287 -21.24 -9.54 2.43
CA PRO A 287 -21.74 -9.54 3.81
C PRO A 287 -20.66 -9.13 4.84
N SER A 288 -21.09 -8.79 6.06
CA SER A 288 -20.18 -8.69 7.21
C SER A 288 -19.87 -10.08 7.76
N ALA A 289 -18.69 -10.24 8.36
CA ALA A 289 -18.30 -11.44 9.08
C ALA A 289 -19.03 -11.63 10.43
N SER A 290 -19.87 -10.69 10.86
CA SER A 290 -20.52 -10.72 12.18
C SER A 290 -21.31 -12.01 12.41
N GLY A 291 -20.94 -12.75 13.46
CA GLY A 291 -21.56 -14.04 13.81
C GLY A 291 -21.32 -15.20 12.83
N LEU A 292 -20.47 -15.03 11.82
CA LEU A 292 -20.18 -16.06 10.81
C LEU A 292 -18.91 -16.84 11.12
N ASP A 293 -18.83 -18.08 10.63
CA ASP A 293 -17.58 -18.81 10.49
C ASP A 293 -16.90 -18.38 9.18
N VAL A 294 -15.68 -17.87 9.30
CA VAL A 294 -14.93 -17.28 8.19
C VAL A 294 -13.73 -18.14 7.85
N VAL A 295 -13.60 -18.49 6.58
CA VAL A 295 -12.38 -19.13 6.05
C VAL A 295 -11.69 -18.17 5.10
N ILE A 296 -10.40 -17.94 5.29
CA ILE A 296 -9.58 -17.04 4.47
C ILE A 296 -8.53 -17.88 3.74
N ILE A 297 -8.50 -17.82 2.41
CA ILE A 297 -7.47 -18.50 1.61
C ILE A 297 -6.37 -17.50 1.29
N GLY A 298 -5.13 -17.77 1.71
CA GLY A 298 -3.97 -17.00 1.29
C GLY A 298 -3.05 -16.56 2.43
N THR A 299 -2.05 -15.78 2.07
CA THR A 299 -1.03 -15.23 2.97
C THR A 299 -0.70 -13.78 2.59
N GLY A 300 0.10 -13.12 3.42
CA GLY A 300 0.51 -11.73 3.21
C GLY A 300 -0.51 -10.72 3.73
N ASP A 301 -0.22 -9.44 3.49
CA ASP A 301 -0.95 -8.32 4.10
C ASP A 301 -2.46 -8.39 3.89
N THR A 302 -2.94 -8.70 2.69
CA THR A 302 -4.38 -8.79 2.43
C THR A 302 -5.07 -9.87 3.25
N ALA A 303 -4.43 -11.03 3.44
CA ALA A 303 -5.00 -12.11 4.24
C ALA A 303 -5.04 -11.72 5.72
N SER A 304 -3.95 -11.14 6.24
CA SER A 304 -3.87 -10.64 7.62
C SER A 304 -4.89 -9.52 7.87
N ASP A 305 -5.03 -8.59 6.92
CA ASP A 305 -6.01 -7.52 6.97
C ASP A 305 -7.45 -8.08 6.98
N CYS A 306 -7.72 -9.17 6.25
CA CYS A 306 -9.02 -9.86 6.31
C CYS A 306 -9.26 -10.52 7.68
N VAL A 307 -8.26 -11.19 8.27
CA VAL A 307 -8.34 -11.78 9.62
C VAL A 307 -8.67 -10.71 10.64
N ALA A 308 -7.87 -9.65 10.70
CA ALA A 308 -8.02 -8.55 11.66
C ALA A 308 -9.37 -7.82 11.51
N THR A 309 -9.87 -7.70 10.27
CA THR A 309 -11.17 -7.12 9.95
C THR A 309 -12.32 -8.04 10.39
N ALA A 310 -12.22 -9.35 10.16
CA ALA A 310 -13.24 -10.32 10.58
C ALA A 310 -13.38 -10.39 12.10
N LEU A 311 -12.25 -10.38 12.82
CA LEU A 311 -12.24 -10.32 14.29
C LEU A 311 -12.96 -9.07 14.83
N ARG A 312 -12.66 -7.89 14.27
CA ARG A 312 -13.31 -6.62 14.64
C ARG A 312 -14.81 -6.59 14.33
N GLN A 313 -15.26 -7.33 13.33
CA GLN A 313 -16.68 -7.47 13.00
C GLN A 313 -17.40 -8.48 13.90
N GLY A 314 -16.68 -9.19 14.79
CA GLY A 314 -17.26 -10.17 15.70
C GLY A 314 -17.63 -11.48 15.00
N CYS A 315 -16.75 -12.00 14.14
CA CYS A 315 -16.92 -13.34 13.59
C CYS A 315 -17.02 -14.41 14.69
N ARG A 316 -17.79 -15.47 14.42
CA ARG A 316 -17.88 -16.63 15.33
C ARG A 316 -16.58 -17.43 15.34
N SER A 317 -15.98 -17.62 14.18
CA SER A 317 -14.66 -18.25 14.03
C SER A 317 -13.93 -17.70 12.81
N VAL A 318 -12.59 -17.77 12.83
CA VAL A 318 -11.75 -17.40 11.70
C VAL A 318 -10.64 -18.43 11.51
N THR A 319 -10.56 -19.00 10.32
CA THR A 319 -9.50 -19.94 9.92
C THR A 319 -8.81 -19.42 8.66
N GLN A 320 -7.49 -19.35 8.66
CA GLN A 320 -6.68 -18.98 7.51
C GLN A 320 -6.00 -20.22 6.93
N LEU A 321 -6.34 -20.57 5.68
CA LEU A 321 -5.73 -21.69 4.97
C LEU A 321 -4.52 -21.24 4.17
N VAL A 322 -3.38 -21.85 4.48
CA VAL A 322 -2.09 -21.57 3.87
C VAL A 322 -1.64 -22.78 3.05
N ARG A 323 -1.50 -22.59 1.74
CA ARG A 323 -1.14 -23.67 0.81
C ARG A 323 0.21 -24.35 1.10
N ARG A 324 1.21 -23.57 1.52
CA ARG A 324 2.58 -24.05 1.76
C ARG A 324 2.74 -24.59 3.17
N PRO A 325 3.67 -25.53 3.41
CA PRO A 325 3.92 -26.08 4.73
C PRO A 325 4.44 -25.02 5.70
N ARG A 326 4.25 -25.25 7.00
CA ARG A 326 4.64 -24.33 8.08
C ARG A 326 6.14 -24.00 8.04
N THR A 327 6.96 -24.96 7.65
CA THR A 327 8.42 -24.86 7.55
C THR A 327 8.89 -23.72 6.64
N ASP A 328 8.11 -23.37 5.61
CA ASP A 328 8.46 -22.31 4.66
C ASP A 328 8.36 -20.90 5.25
N TYR A 329 7.74 -20.76 6.42
CA TYR A 329 7.46 -19.48 7.07
C TYR A 329 8.20 -19.29 8.38
N LEU A 330 9.02 -20.25 8.80
CA LEU A 330 9.79 -20.12 10.02
C LEU A 330 10.91 -19.09 9.84
N ASP A 331 11.14 -18.28 10.87
CA ASP A 331 12.29 -17.39 10.93
C ASP A 331 13.59 -18.17 11.20
N ALA A 332 14.73 -17.46 11.27
CA ALA A 332 16.03 -18.07 11.53
C ALA A 332 16.12 -18.79 12.89
N ALA A 333 15.23 -18.46 13.84
CA ALA A 333 15.13 -19.11 15.14
C ALA A 333 14.15 -20.30 15.14
N GLY A 334 13.57 -20.66 13.99
CA GLY A 334 12.59 -21.73 13.88
C GLY A 334 11.20 -21.37 14.40
N SER A 335 10.96 -20.10 14.70
CA SER A 335 9.67 -19.60 15.19
C SER A 335 8.80 -19.11 14.03
N LEU A 336 7.49 -19.24 14.17
CA LEU A 336 6.56 -18.71 13.17
C LEU A 336 6.27 -17.25 13.49
N PRO A 337 6.63 -16.29 12.60
CA PRO A 337 6.38 -14.89 12.85
C PRO A 337 4.87 -14.61 12.91
N LEU A 338 4.51 -13.76 13.86
CA LEU A 338 3.17 -13.21 14.03
C LEU A 338 3.20 -11.77 13.54
N ASP A 339 2.21 -11.42 12.72
CA ASP A 339 1.88 -10.02 12.48
C ASP A 339 0.75 -9.59 13.41
N TYR A 340 0.32 -8.33 13.26
CA TYR A 340 -0.70 -7.74 14.12
C TYR A 340 -2.03 -8.51 14.14
N ALA A 341 -2.41 -9.16 13.03
CA ALA A 341 -3.66 -9.89 12.91
C ALA A 341 -3.58 -11.25 13.61
N HIS A 342 -2.43 -11.92 13.51
CA HIS A 342 -2.20 -13.18 14.21
C HIS A 342 -2.05 -12.96 15.73
N GLU A 343 -1.40 -11.88 16.15
CA GLU A 343 -1.37 -11.44 17.56
C GLU A 343 -2.79 -11.21 18.11
N GLU A 344 -3.65 -10.54 17.34
CA GLU A 344 -5.06 -10.30 17.71
C GLU A 344 -5.89 -11.58 17.74
N ALA A 345 -5.71 -12.46 16.75
CA ALA A 345 -6.39 -13.75 16.74
C ALA A 345 -6.03 -14.57 17.98
N LEU A 346 -4.74 -14.69 18.30
CA LEU A 346 -4.29 -15.38 19.53
C LEU A 346 -4.88 -14.75 20.79
N ALA A 347 -4.96 -13.43 20.87
CA ALA A 347 -5.53 -12.74 22.03
C ALA A 347 -7.04 -12.96 22.20
N VAL A 348 -7.78 -13.15 21.10
CA VAL A 348 -9.24 -13.34 21.11
C VAL A 348 -9.64 -14.82 21.23
N THR A 349 -8.98 -15.70 20.48
CA THR A 349 -9.37 -17.11 20.32
C THR A 349 -8.47 -18.07 21.08
N GLY A 350 -7.30 -17.62 21.53
CA GLY A 350 -6.26 -18.46 22.13
C GLY A 350 -5.48 -19.32 21.13
N GLN A 351 -5.72 -19.17 19.82
CA GLN A 351 -5.10 -20.00 18.79
C GLN A 351 -4.62 -19.19 17.58
N ASP A 352 -3.54 -19.65 16.93
CA ASP A 352 -3.11 -19.10 15.64
C ASP A 352 -4.15 -19.51 14.58
N PRO A 353 -4.71 -18.56 13.80
CA PRO A 353 -5.76 -18.88 12.84
C PRO A 353 -5.23 -19.69 11.64
N ARG A 354 -3.91 -19.77 11.44
CA ARG A 354 -3.31 -20.39 10.25
C ARG A 354 -3.25 -21.92 10.34
N ARG A 355 -3.82 -22.59 9.33
CA ARG A 355 -3.57 -24.00 9.00
C ARG A 355 -2.69 -24.10 7.75
N PHE A 356 -1.53 -24.75 7.89
CA PHE A 356 -0.50 -24.83 6.85
C PHE A 356 -0.55 -26.14 6.08
N GLY A 357 -0.22 -26.11 4.79
CA GLY A 357 -0.29 -27.27 3.91
C GLY A 357 -1.71 -27.68 3.51
N VAL A 358 -2.71 -26.85 3.83
CA VAL A 358 -4.13 -27.16 3.65
C VAL A 358 -4.73 -26.24 2.59
N GLN A 359 -5.53 -26.82 1.69
CA GLN A 359 -6.29 -26.09 0.67
C GLN A 359 -7.75 -26.50 0.72
N VAL A 360 -8.61 -25.67 0.12
CA VAL A 360 -10.01 -26.02 -0.13
C VAL A 360 -10.07 -26.98 -1.32
N GLN A 361 -10.73 -28.12 -1.13
CA GLN A 361 -10.99 -29.10 -2.17
C GLN A 361 -12.36 -28.89 -2.82
N SER A 362 -13.40 -28.65 -2.02
CA SER A 362 -14.76 -28.39 -2.51
C SER A 362 -15.57 -27.54 -1.53
N LEU A 363 -16.63 -26.93 -2.06
CA LEU A 363 -17.57 -26.11 -1.28
C LEU A 363 -18.80 -26.94 -0.89
N VAL A 364 -19.34 -26.68 0.29
CA VAL A 364 -20.61 -27.25 0.75
C VAL A 364 -21.64 -26.13 0.78
N ALA A 365 -22.67 -26.26 -0.06
CA ALA A 365 -23.78 -25.31 -0.13
C ALA A 365 -25.05 -25.94 0.44
N GLY A 366 -25.86 -25.13 1.13
CA GLY A 366 -27.21 -25.51 1.53
C GLY A 366 -28.22 -25.46 0.37
N GLU A 367 -29.46 -25.83 0.65
CA GLU A 367 -30.55 -25.91 -0.35
C GLU A 367 -30.80 -24.58 -1.10
N SER A 368 -30.52 -23.44 -0.46
CA SER A 368 -30.68 -22.10 -1.03
C SER A 368 -29.45 -21.60 -1.81
N GLY A 369 -28.39 -22.41 -1.94
CA GLY A 369 -27.11 -22.00 -2.53
C GLY A 369 -26.24 -21.16 -1.59
N SER A 370 -26.57 -21.06 -0.29
CA SER A 370 -25.70 -20.42 0.70
C SER A 370 -24.58 -21.34 1.14
N LEU A 371 -23.33 -20.85 1.18
CA LEU A 371 -22.20 -21.60 1.72
C LEU A 371 -22.44 -21.96 3.20
N THR A 372 -22.25 -23.22 3.55
CA THR A 372 -22.36 -23.73 4.92
C THR A 372 -21.06 -24.36 5.43
N GLY A 373 -20.18 -24.79 4.52
CA GLY A 373 -18.88 -25.33 4.87
C GLY A 373 -17.91 -25.44 3.70
N VAL A 374 -16.66 -25.77 4.01
CA VAL A 374 -15.61 -26.07 3.03
C VAL A 374 -14.92 -27.38 3.37
N VAL A 375 -14.75 -28.26 2.38
CA VAL A 375 -14.00 -29.51 2.53
C VAL A 375 -12.54 -29.21 2.23
N THR A 376 -11.64 -29.62 3.12
CA THR A 376 -10.21 -29.39 2.95
C THR A 376 -9.51 -30.60 2.32
N THR A 377 -8.28 -30.40 1.85
CA THR A 377 -7.40 -31.46 1.36
C THR A 377 -6.99 -32.49 2.43
N GLU A 378 -7.25 -32.23 3.71
CA GLU A 378 -7.06 -33.20 4.81
C GLU A 378 -8.31 -34.09 5.03
N GLY A 379 -9.41 -33.84 4.31
CA GLY A 379 -10.64 -34.60 4.37
C GLY A 379 -11.63 -34.14 5.43
N ASP A 380 -11.29 -33.14 6.26
CA ASP A 380 -12.21 -32.52 7.20
C ASP A 380 -13.11 -31.46 6.52
N THR A 381 -14.26 -31.19 7.14
CA THR A 381 -15.18 -30.12 6.71
C THR A 381 -15.19 -29.02 7.76
N LEU A 382 -14.78 -27.82 7.37
CA LEU A 382 -14.84 -26.63 8.21
C LEU A 382 -16.21 -25.94 8.04
N PRO A 383 -16.92 -25.58 9.12
CA PRO A 383 -18.04 -24.64 9.05
C PRO A 383 -17.58 -23.34 8.40
N CYS A 384 -18.35 -22.84 7.44
CA CYS A 384 -17.99 -21.64 6.69
C CYS A 384 -19.23 -21.02 6.06
N GLN A 385 -19.54 -19.78 6.43
CA GLN A 385 -20.57 -18.98 5.75
C GLN A 385 -19.97 -17.81 4.97
N LEU A 386 -18.67 -17.55 5.15
CA LEU A 386 -17.92 -16.54 4.41
C LEU A 386 -16.52 -17.05 4.04
N LEU A 387 -16.33 -17.37 2.77
CA LEU A 387 -15.03 -17.73 2.19
C LEU A 387 -14.40 -16.51 1.52
N ILE A 388 -13.22 -16.11 1.97
CA ILE A 388 -12.50 -14.93 1.49
C ILE A 388 -11.22 -15.34 0.76
N GLY A 389 -11.17 -15.06 -0.54
CA GLY A 389 -10.00 -15.29 -1.39
C GLY A 389 -8.98 -14.17 -1.35
N ALA A 390 -7.89 -14.33 -0.60
CA ALA A 390 -6.73 -13.41 -0.59
C ALA A 390 -5.58 -13.96 -1.46
N THR A 391 -5.89 -14.31 -2.72
CA THR A 391 -4.97 -15.00 -3.66
C THR A 391 -4.07 -14.05 -4.46
N GLY A 392 -4.20 -12.74 -4.26
CA GLY A 392 -3.50 -11.69 -5.00
C GLY A 392 -4.12 -11.42 -6.37
N PHE A 393 -3.42 -10.66 -7.21
CA PHE A 393 -3.96 -10.19 -8.49
C PHE A 393 -3.34 -10.86 -9.72
N ALA A 394 -4.17 -11.01 -10.75
CA ALA A 394 -3.83 -11.56 -12.06
C ALA A 394 -3.26 -10.48 -12.99
N GLY A 395 -3.78 -9.25 -12.94
CA GLY A 395 -3.34 -8.16 -13.80
C GLY A 395 -4.20 -6.90 -13.75
N CYS A 396 -3.91 -5.96 -14.65
CA CYS A 396 -4.70 -4.76 -14.89
C CYS A 396 -6.11 -5.10 -15.44
N GLU A 397 -7.08 -4.24 -15.14
CA GLU A 397 -8.43 -4.37 -15.67
C GLU A 397 -8.44 -4.03 -17.17
N ARG A 398 -9.05 -4.91 -17.99
CA ARG A 398 -8.99 -4.81 -19.45
C ARG A 398 -9.77 -3.65 -20.04
N GLY A 399 -10.90 -3.27 -19.43
CA GLY A 399 -11.76 -2.22 -19.96
C GLY A 399 -11.03 -0.88 -20.14
N VAL A 400 -10.20 -0.48 -19.17
CA VAL A 400 -9.38 0.75 -19.30
C VAL A 400 -8.32 0.58 -20.40
N CYS A 401 -7.67 -0.59 -20.50
CA CYS A 401 -6.67 -0.82 -21.53
C CYS A 401 -7.27 -0.70 -22.93
N GLU A 402 -8.42 -1.32 -23.16
CA GLU A 402 -9.16 -1.28 -24.43
C GLU A 402 -9.65 0.14 -24.74
N ALA A 403 -10.21 0.86 -23.76
CA ALA A 403 -10.75 2.21 -23.94
C ALA A 403 -9.67 3.24 -24.34
N PHE A 404 -8.43 3.07 -23.87
CA PHE A 404 -7.28 3.91 -24.22
C PHE A 404 -6.40 3.34 -25.34
N GLY A 405 -6.75 2.17 -25.90
CA GLY A 405 -5.99 1.54 -26.98
C GLY A 405 -4.58 1.10 -26.59
N VAL A 406 -4.37 0.76 -25.31
CA VAL A 406 -3.05 0.34 -24.81
C VAL A 406 -2.91 -1.18 -24.80
N GLU A 407 -1.75 -1.65 -25.25
CA GLU A 407 -1.41 -3.07 -25.24
C GLU A 407 -1.09 -3.52 -23.81
N ALA A 408 -1.71 -4.63 -23.40
CA ALA A 408 -1.48 -5.21 -22.09
C ALA A 408 -1.47 -6.74 -22.16
N ASP A 409 -0.59 -7.38 -21.40
CA ASP A 409 -0.75 -8.79 -21.02
C ASP A 409 -1.32 -8.88 -19.60
N ARG A 410 -0.56 -9.30 -18.60
CA ARG A 410 -0.94 -9.10 -17.20
C ARG A 410 -0.86 -7.62 -16.83
N THR A 411 0.08 -6.88 -17.41
CA THR A 411 0.27 -5.45 -17.16
C THR A 411 0.35 -4.68 -18.46
N VAL A 412 0.20 -3.35 -18.41
CA VAL A 412 0.39 -2.50 -19.59
C VAL A 412 1.84 -2.60 -20.05
N ARG A 413 2.03 -2.84 -21.34
CA ARG A 413 3.34 -2.98 -21.96
C ARG A 413 3.98 -1.61 -22.15
N THR A 414 5.22 -1.47 -21.66
CA THR A 414 6.07 -0.29 -21.84
C THR A 414 7.49 -0.76 -22.14
N ALA A 415 8.29 0.06 -22.84
CA ALA A 415 9.71 -0.26 -23.03
C ALA A 415 10.46 -0.29 -21.67
N PRO A 416 11.57 -1.04 -21.54
CA PRO A 416 12.38 -1.02 -20.33
C PRO A 416 12.79 0.40 -19.93
N GLY A 417 12.56 0.78 -18.67
CA GLY A 417 12.85 2.13 -18.15
C GLY A 417 11.91 3.25 -18.64
N SER A 418 10.90 2.92 -19.44
CA SER A 418 9.87 3.85 -19.92
C SER A 418 8.52 3.56 -19.27
N TYR A 419 7.71 4.61 -19.16
CA TYR A 419 6.33 4.58 -18.72
C TYR A 419 5.35 4.87 -19.87
N ALA A 420 5.83 5.25 -21.05
CA ALA A 420 5.02 5.44 -22.25
C ALA A 420 4.43 4.10 -22.73
N ALA A 421 3.13 4.10 -22.99
CA ALA A 421 2.45 3.01 -23.66
C ALA A 421 2.60 3.13 -25.19
N ASN A 422 2.03 2.18 -25.93
CA ASN A 422 2.00 2.21 -27.40
C ASN A 422 1.11 3.34 -27.95
N ALA A 423 0.06 3.74 -27.23
CA ALA A 423 -0.81 4.83 -27.64
C ALA A 423 -0.13 6.19 -27.41
N ASP A 424 -0.19 7.08 -28.41
CA ASP A 424 0.39 8.43 -28.31
C ASP A 424 -0.16 9.16 -27.07
N LYS A 425 0.72 9.93 -26.41
CA LYS A 425 0.50 10.67 -25.16
C LYS A 425 -0.08 9.89 -23.97
N VAL A 426 -0.13 8.56 -24.02
CA VAL A 426 -0.60 7.71 -22.92
C VAL A 426 0.59 7.05 -22.21
N PHE A 427 0.57 7.10 -20.89
CA PHE A 427 1.57 6.53 -20.01
C PHE A 427 0.88 5.59 -19.00
N ALA A 428 1.61 4.65 -18.41
CA ALA A 428 1.10 3.78 -17.36
C ALA A 428 2.10 3.67 -16.21
N ALA A 429 1.62 3.59 -14.97
CA ALA A 429 2.47 3.53 -13.78
C ALA A 429 1.85 2.75 -12.62
N GLY A 430 2.71 2.31 -11.71
CA GLY A 430 2.31 1.56 -10.52
C GLY A 430 1.86 0.15 -10.87
N ASP A 431 0.96 -0.41 -10.07
CA ASP A 431 0.56 -1.81 -10.21
C ASP A 431 -0.04 -2.15 -11.59
N MET A 432 -0.59 -1.16 -12.31
CA MET A 432 -1.11 -1.36 -13.67
C MET A 432 0.00 -1.70 -14.69
N ARG A 433 1.23 -1.22 -14.47
CA ARG A 433 2.40 -1.43 -15.32
C ARG A 433 3.35 -2.49 -14.74
N ARG A 434 3.59 -2.44 -13.42
CA ARG A 434 4.50 -3.32 -12.69
C ARG A 434 3.88 -4.66 -12.28
N GLY A 435 2.56 -4.68 -12.12
CA GLY A 435 1.85 -5.73 -11.39
C GLY A 435 1.81 -5.43 -9.89
N GLN A 436 1.02 -6.22 -9.16
CA GLN A 436 0.85 -6.07 -7.70
C GLN A 436 2.19 -5.91 -7.00
N SER A 437 2.36 -4.80 -6.29
CA SER A 437 3.61 -4.50 -5.57
C SER A 437 3.35 -3.75 -4.26
N LEU A 438 4.38 -3.09 -3.74
CA LEU A 438 4.32 -2.31 -2.51
C LEU A 438 3.90 -0.86 -2.83
N VAL A 439 3.24 -0.20 -1.86
CA VAL A 439 2.88 1.23 -1.95
C VAL A 439 4.09 2.09 -2.32
N VAL A 440 5.27 1.80 -1.77
CA VAL A 440 6.52 2.52 -2.06
C VAL A 440 6.95 2.38 -3.54
N TRP A 441 6.70 1.24 -4.18
CA TRP A 441 6.95 1.04 -5.61
C TRP A 441 5.96 1.80 -6.48
N ALA A 442 4.68 1.82 -6.08
CA ALA A 442 3.68 2.61 -6.78
C ALA A 442 4.01 4.11 -6.73
N ILE A 443 4.45 4.63 -5.59
CA ILE A 443 4.91 6.03 -5.47
C ILE A 443 6.14 6.27 -6.35
N ALA A 444 7.13 5.36 -6.32
CA ALA A 444 8.33 5.47 -7.15
C ALA A 444 8.00 5.52 -8.65
N GLU A 445 7.14 4.61 -9.13
CA GLU A 445 6.70 4.61 -10.53
C GLU A 445 5.88 5.85 -10.90
N GLY A 446 4.99 6.32 -10.03
CA GLY A 446 4.24 7.56 -10.27
C GLY A 446 5.15 8.77 -10.46
N ARG A 447 6.19 8.90 -9.63
CA ARG A 447 7.19 9.98 -9.74
C ARG A 447 8.00 9.87 -11.03
N SER A 448 8.45 8.67 -11.39
CA SER A 448 9.23 8.45 -12.61
C SER A 448 8.40 8.62 -13.90
N ALA A 449 7.12 8.26 -13.86
CA ALA A 449 6.16 8.53 -14.92
C ALA A 449 5.91 10.03 -15.09
N ALA A 450 5.72 10.77 -13.99
CA ALA A 450 5.64 12.23 -14.02
C ALA A 450 6.87 12.88 -14.67
N ALA A 451 8.07 12.41 -14.36
CA ALA A 451 9.29 12.88 -15.03
C ALA A 451 9.33 12.54 -16.52
N GLU A 452 8.71 11.43 -16.96
CA GLU A 452 8.55 11.13 -18.39
C GLU A 452 7.60 12.07 -19.08
N VAL A 453 6.44 12.30 -18.46
CA VAL A 453 5.39 13.17 -18.98
C VAL A 453 5.85 14.62 -19.07
N ASP A 454 6.51 15.16 -18.03
CA ASP A 454 7.07 16.52 -18.08
C ASP A 454 8.06 16.69 -19.25
N ARG A 455 8.93 15.70 -19.46
CA ARG A 455 9.86 15.71 -20.60
C ARG A 455 9.14 15.62 -21.94
N TYR A 456 8.12 14.77 -22.05
CA TYR A 456 7.30 14.65 -23.26
C TYR A 456 6.63 16.00 -23.59
N LEU A 457 6.10 16.71 -22.58
CA LEU A 457 5.36 17.95 -22.76
C LEU A 457 6.23 19.19 -22.97
N THR A 458 7.45 19.20 -22.43
CA THR A 458 8.31 20.41 -22.39
C THR A 458 9.67 20.25 -23.07
N GLY A 459 10.05 19.02 -23.47
CA GLY A 459 11.33 18.69 -24.10
C GLY A 459 12.48 18.42 -23.13
N TYR A 460 12.34 18.75 -21.83
CA TYR A 460 13.32 18.46 -20.79
C TYR A 460 12.62 18.19 -19.45
N THR A 461 13.32 17.71 -18.43
CA THR A 461 12.75 17.60 -17.08
C THR A 461 13.80 17.81 -16.00
N ASN A 462 13.42 18.43 -14.89
CA ASN A 462 14.20 18.51 -13.65
C ASN A 462 13.62 17.61 -12.55
N LEU A 463 12.57 16.83 -12.84
CA LEU A 463 12.01 15.87 -11.92
C LEU A 463 12.94 14.66 -11.83
N VAL A 464 13.20 14.21 -10.60
CA VAL A 464 14.08 13.07 -10.33
C VAL A 464 13.32 11.78 -10.58
N ARG A 465 13.93 10.87 -11.35
CA ARG A 465 13.45 9.50 -11.51
C ARG A 465 14.01 8.62 -10.40
N SER A 466 13.17 7.75 -9.85
CA SER A 466 13.66 6.55 -9.16
C SER A 466 14.31 5.67 -10.21
N ILE A 467 15.60 5.37 -10.04
CA ILE A 467 16.37 4.53 -10.97
C ILE A 467 16.13 3.09 -10.51
N GLY A 468 15.28 2.35 -11.23
CA GLY A 468 14.92 0.97 -10.93
C GLY A 468 15.08 0.07 -12.13
#